data_AF-A0A1G9GEY0-F1
#
_entry.id   AF-A0A1G9GEY0-F1
#
_cell.length_a   1.000
_cell.length_b   1.000
_cell.length_c   1.000
_cell.angle_alpha   90.00
_cell.angle_beta   90.00
_cell.angle_gamma   90.00
#
_symmetry.space_group_name_H-M   'P 1'
#
loop_
_entity.id
_entity.type
_entity.pdbx_description
1 polymer ?
#
loop_
_entity_poly.entity_id
_entity_poly.type
_entity_poly.pdbx_seq_one_letter_code
_entity_poly.pdbx_strand_id
1 'polypeptide(L)'
;MGWMAKRRLRTGPTAALPAKPEHGEVLRLVRLADPSARSEGGDVVAGDVRVCAPVEAEADLAGGALEQVWAVRVVAEGPLPVDFFDRHLAEGLAFRLGGLAVCRGVVSDPADDEGATGPAVIVPVRPTAEELAPLLEEGEDFVFTAGDIRAALVPQKGQPPAVQELLPFAGELTAIELRGAEPVKLGALALQLAEALNGIAVDRWRFRVDAAEDLVAPEDAATSAEDEA
;
A
#
# COMPACT_ATOMS: atom_id res chain seq x y z
N MET A 1 -3.18 -21.12 32.05
CA MET A 1 -4.30 -20.23 31.65
C MET A 1 -4.09 -19.68 30.21
N GLY A 2 -3.44 -20.42 29.29
CA GLY A 2 -2.94 -19.89 28.00
C GLY A 2 -3.67 -20.38 26.73
N TRP A 3 -4.77 -21.13 26.84
CA TRP A 3 -5.48 -21.68 25.67
C TRP A 3 -6.55 -20.73 25.11
N MET A 4 -6.95 -19.70 25.86
CA MET A 4 -8.00 -18.76 25.47
C MET A 4 -7.52 -17.63 24.54
N ALA A 5 -6.22 -17.28 24.56
CA ALA A 5 -5.65 -16.26 23.68
C ALA A 5 -5.54 -16.75 22.22
N LYS A 6 -5.15 -18.02 22.01
CA LYS A 6 -5.06 -18.65 20.68
C LYS A 6 -6.40 -18.79 19.95
N ARG A 7 -7.55 -18.61 20.63
CA ARG A 7 -8.90 -18.66 20.03
C ARG A 7 -9.58 -17.30 19.86
N ARG A 8 -8.95 -16.19 20.30
CA ARG A 8 -9.55 -14.85 20.30
C ARG A 8 -8.96 -13.86 19.28
N LEU A 9 -8.02 -14.30 18.47
CA LEU A 9 -7.71 -13.67 17.19
C LEU A 9 -8.64 -14.30 16.13
N ARG A 10 -9.93 -13.95 16.16
CA ARG A 10 -10.78 -14.08 14.96
C ARG A 10 -10.38 -12.89 14.09
N THR A 11 -9.47 -13.19 13.18
CA THR A 11 -8.31 -12.42 12.73
C THR A 11 -8.63 -11.48 11.58
N GLY A 12 -8.76 -10.19 11.86
CA GLY A 12 -8.50 -9.19 10.83
C GLY A 12 -7.02 -9.18 10.43
N PRO A 13 -6.65 -8.71 9.24
CA PRO A 13 -5.26 -8.50 8.85
C PRO A 13 -4.49 -7.70 9.90
N THR A 14 -3.23 -8.05 10.15
CA THR A 14 -2.43 -7.45 11.23
C THR A 14 -1.05 -7.09 10.72
N ALA A 15 -0.57 -5.89 11.02
CA ALA A 15 0.84 -5.55 10.89
C ALA A 15 1.55 -5.92 12.19
N ALA A 16 2.53 -6.81 12.11
CA ALA A 16 3.42 -7.22 13.19
C ALA A 16 4.72 -6.43 13.07
N LEU A 17 4.95 -5.51 14.00
CA LEU A 17 6.00 -4.50 13.91
C LEU A 17 7.12 -4.75 14.91
N PRO A 18 8.39 -4.43 14.57
CA PRO A 18 9.54 -4.64 15.46
C PRO A 18 9.56 -3.68 16.66
N ALA A 19 8.90 -2.53 16.52
CA ALA A 19 8.79 -1.50 17.55
C ALA A 19 7.35 -0.99 17.67
N LYS A 20 7.01 -0.40 18.83
CA LYS A 20 5.71 0.23 19.01
C LYS A 20 5.63 1.46 18.11
N PRO A 21 4.70 1.52 17.14
CA PRO A 21 4.57 2.71 16.32
C PRO A 21 3.89 3.82 17.12
N GLU A 22 4.29 5.06 16.84
CA GLU A 22 3.64 6.23 17.40
C GLU A 22 2.25 6.43 16.75
N HIS A 23 1.25 6.78 17.56
CA HIS A 23 -0.13 6.92 17.07
C HIS A 23 -0.26 7.95 15.94
N GLY A 24 0.47 9.06 16.05
CA GLY A 24 0.49 10.11 15.03
C GLY A 24 1.11 9.64 13.71
N GLU A 25 2.07 8.73 13.77
CA GLU A 25 2.69 8.13 12.58
C GLU A 25 1.72 7.16 11.91
N VAL A 26 1.07 6.27 12.67
CA VAL A 26 0.03 5.38 12.13
C VAL A 26 -1.06 6.19 11.42
N LEU A 27 -1.56 7.26 12.05
CA LEU A 27 -2.55 8.14 11.42
C LEU A 27 -2.03 8.75 10.12
N ARG A 28 -0.79 9.27 10.11
CA ARG A 28 -0.16 9.86 8.92
C ARG A 28 -0.08 8.84 7.78
N LEU A 29 0.32 7.61 8.07
CA LEU A 29 0.44 6.55 7.07
C LEU A 29 -0.91 6.10 6.54
N VAL A 30 -1.89 5.87 7.41
CA VAL A 30 -3.25 5.50 6.99
C VAL A 30 -3.87 6.57 6.11
N ARG A 31 -3.53 7.85 6.31
CA ARG A 31 -3.99 8.96 5.46
C ARG A 31 -3.47 8.93 4.02
N LEU A 32 -2.39 8.21 3.75
CA LEU A 32 -1.96 7.98 2.37
C LEU A 32 -2.92 7.02 1.66
N ALA A 33 -3.52 6.07 2.39
CA ALA A 33 -4.50 5.13 1.85
C ALA A 33 -5.95 5.66 1.88
N ASP A 34 -6.26 6.51 2.87
CA ASP A 34 -7.55 7.19 3.03
C ASP A 34 -7.36 8.60 3.63
N PRO A 35 -7.42 9.68 2.82
CA PRO A 35 -7.28 11.05 3.29
C PRO A 35 -8.24 11.45 4.42
N SER A 36 -9.42 10.83 4.48
CA SER A 36 -10.45 11.11 5.48
C SER A 36 -10.17 10.44 6.84
N ALA A 37 -9.11 9.63 6.93
CA ALA A 37 -8.76 8.90 8.13
C ALA A 37 -8.55 9.82 9.33
N ARG A 38 -9.05 9.38 10.48
CA ARG A 38 -9.08 10.16 11.72
C ARG A 38 -8.77 9.30 12.93
N SER A 39 -8.25 9.94 13.97
CA SER A 39 -8.11 9.29 15.27
C SER A 39 -9.46 9.20 15.96
N GLU A 40 -9.69 8.07 16.62
CA GLU A 40 -10.83 7.85 17.49
C GLU A 40 -10.35 7.12 18.75
N GLY A 41 -10.08 7.89 19.80
CA GLY A 41 -9.37 7.39 20.97
C GLY A 41 -7.94 6.97 20.60
N GLY A 42 -7.57 5.73 20.93
CA GLY A 42 -6.26 5.15 20.58
C GLY A 42 -6.23 4.44 19.21
N ASP A 43 -7.34 4.46 18.47
CA ASP A 43 -7.46 3.81 17.17
C ASP A 43 -7.46 4.83 16.03
N VAL A 44 -7.27 4.35 14.81
CA VAL A 44 -7.48 5.13 13.58
C VAL A 44 -8.63 4.50 12.79
N VAL A 45 -9.57 5.33 12.35
CA VAL A 45 -10.71 4.91 11.51
C VAL A 45 -10.49 5.46 10.10
N ALA A 46 -10.65 4.60 9.10
CA ALA A 46 -10.50 4.89 7.67
C ALA A 46 -11.56 4.10 6.91
N GLY A 47 -12.42 4.75 6.13
CA GLY A 47 -13.58 4.13 5.50
C GLY A 47 -14.39 3.27 6.49
N ASP A 48 -14.61 1.99 6.14
CA ASP A 48 -15.29 0.99 6.96
C ASP A 48 -14.33 0.12 7.79
N VAL A 49 -13.10 0.59 8.03
CA VAL A 49 -12.10 -0.16 8.80
C VAL A 49 -11.53 0.65 9.95
N ARG A 50 -11.12 -0.09 10.99
CA ARG A 50 -10.46 0.40 12.19
C ARG A 50 -9.09 -0.24 12.32
N VAL A 51 -8.06 0.59 12.37
CA VAL A 51 -6.71 0.25 12.77
C VAL A 51 -6.62 0.41 14.29
N CYS A 52 -6.57 -0.71 15.01
CA CYS A 52 -6.55 -0.72 16.47
C CYS A 52 -5.22 -0.21 17.02
N ALA A 53 -5.27 0.35 18.23
CA ALA A 53 -4.09 0.71 19.02
C ALA A 53 -3.07 -0.46 19.07
N PRO A 54 -1.75 -0.17 18.97
CA PRO A 54 -0.73 -1.21 19.03
C PRO A 54 -0.72 -1.95 20.36
N VAL A 55 -0.64 -3.27 20.31
CA VAL A 55 -0.52 -4.14 21.48
C VAL A 55 0.73 -5.00 21.39
N GLU A 56 1.43 -5.18 22.50
CA GLU A 56 2.55 -6.12 22.55
C GLU A 56 2.04 -7.55 22.37
N ALA A 57 2.75 -8.33 21.56
CA ALA A 57 2.41 -9.70 21.19
C ALA A 57 3.63 -10.63 21.33
N GLU A 58 3.35 -11.93 21.40
CA GLU A 58 4.40 -12.96 21.40
C GLU A 58 5.05 -13.07 20.01
N ALA A 59 6.36 -13.38 19.97
CA ALA A 59 7.13 -13.56 18.74
C ALA A 59 6.51 -14.59 17.77
N ASP A 60 5.80 -15.59 18.31
CA ASP A 60 5.05 -16.60 17.55
C ASP A 60 4.03 -15.99 16.56
N LEU A 61 3.51 -14.78 16.83
CA LEU A 61 2.61 -14.08 15.90
C LEU A 61 3.27 -13.83 14.55
N ALA A 62 4.55 -13.47 14.57
CA ALA A 62 5.40 -13.22 13.42
C ALA A 62 6.20 -14.47 13.00
N GLY A 63 5.77 -15.67 13.42
CA GLY A 63 6.49 -16.92 13.13
C GLY A 63 7.87 -17.02 13.79
N GLY A 64 8.17 -16.18 14.78
CA GLY A 64 9.48 -16.08 15.41
C GLY A 64 10.51 -15.25 14.64
N ALA A 65 10.12 -14.57 13.56
CA ALA A 65 11.02 -13.76 12.75
C ALA A 65 11.42 -12.42 13.42
N LEU A 66 10.61 -11.94 14.37
CA LEU A 66 10.84 -10.70 15.11
C LEU A 66 11.11 -11.01 16.59
N GLU A 67 12.14 -10.38 17.16
CA GLU A 67 12.48 -10.54 18.58
C GLU A 67 11.43 -9.91 19.50
N GLN A 68 10.93 -8.73 19.12
CA GLN A 68 9.82 -8.04 19.77
C GLN A 68 8.71 -7.80 18.74
N VAL A 69 7.45 -8.00 19.15
CA VAL A 69 6.31 -7.83 18.25
C VAL A 69 5.28 -6.88 18.84
N TRP A 70 4.96 -5.84 18.08
CA TRP A 70 3.82 -4.97 18.30
C TRP A 70 2.78 -5.21 17.22
N ALA A 71 1.62 -5.73 17.62
CA ALA A 71 0.52 -6.04 16.72
C ALA A 71 -0.39 -4.82 16.54
N VAL A 72 -0.50 -4.37 15.29
CA VAL A 72 -1.46 -3.36 14.85
C VAL A 72 -2.50 -4.06 13.99
N ARG A 73 -3.69 -4.29 14.58
CA ARG A 73 -4.76 -5.05 13.93
C ARG A 73 -5.66 -4.13 13.13
N VAL A 74 -5.99 -4.53 11.90
CA VAL A 74 -6.99 -3.88 11.05
C VAL A 74 -8.28 -4.69 11.09
N VAL A 75 -9.39 -4.03 11.43
CA VAL A 75 -10.70 -4.65 11.64
C VAL A 75 -11.72 -3.96 10.76
N ALA A 76 -12.48 -4.71 9.96
CA ALA A 76 -13.65 -4.18 9.27
C ALA A 76 -14.80 -3.94 10.27
N GLU A 77 -15.39 -2.75 10.26
CA GLU A 77 -16.56 -2.37 11.08
C GLU A 77 -17.90 -2.69 10.40
N GLY A 78 -17.87 -3.13 9.13
CA GLY A 78 -19.05 -3.43 8.30
C GLY A 78 -18.96 -4.76 7.55
N PRO A 79 -19.70 -4.95 6.42
CA PRO A 79 -19.45 -6.07 5.51
C PRO A 79 -17.98 -6.08 5.05
N LEU A 80 -17.51 -7.21 4.49
CA LEU A 80 -16.11 -7.32 4.05
C LEU A 80 -15.69 -6.08 3.24
N PRO A 81 -14.59 -5.40 3.61
CA PRO A 81 -14.18 -4.18 2.94
C PRO A 81 -14.02 -4.41 1.45
N VAL A 82 -14.45 -3.41 0.66
CA VAL A 82 -14.29 -3.43 -0.79
C VAL A 82 -12.81 -3.63 -1.13
N ASP A 83 -12.54 -4.47 -2.12
CA ASP A 83 -11.20 -4.72 -2.67
C ASP A 83 -10.11 -5.10 -1.65
N PHE A 84 -10.47 -5.79 -0.56
CA PHE A 84 -9.52 -6.24 0.47
C PHE A 84 -8.74 -5.08 1.14
N PHE A 85 -9.39 -3.91 1.29
CA PHE A 85 -8.76 -2.71 1.85
C PHE A 85 -8.14 -2.91 3.24
N ASP A 86 -8.76 -3.72 4.11
CA ASP A 86 -8.20 -4.09 5.42
C ASP A 86 -6.87 -4.82 5.30
N ARG A 87 -6.75 -5.73 4.33
CA ARG A 87 -5.53 -6.47 4.06
C ARG A 87 -4.45 -5.56 3.52
N HIS A 88 -4.79 -4.74 2.53
CA HIS A 88 -3.84 -3.79 1.96
C HIS A 88 -3.33 -2.77 2.98
N LEU A 89 -4.18 -2.30 3.89
CA LEU A 89 -3.74 -1.45 4.99
C LEU A 89 -2.75 -2.14 5.91
N ALA A 90 -3.00 -3.39 6.30
CA ALA A 90 -2.07 -4.14 7.16
C ALA A 90 -0.71 -4.37 6.47
N GLU A 91 -0.73 -4.78 5.19
CA GLU A 91 0.49 -4.99 4.41
C GLU A 91 1.26 -3.68 4.16
N GLY A 92 0.56 -2.61 3.79
CA GLY A 92 1.19 -1.30 3.55
C GLY A 92 1.73 -0.63 4.82
N LEU A 93 1.10 -0.85 5.98
CA LEU A 93 1.63 -0.44 7.28
C LEU A 93 2.87 -1.26 7.65
N ALA A 94 2.82 -2.59 7.46
CA ALA A 94 3.95 -3.47 7.72
C ALA A 94 5.15 -3.08 6.85
N PHE A 95 4.97 -2.87 5.55
CA PHE A 95 6.01 -2.41 4.64
C PHE A 95 6.71 -1.12 5.13
N ARG A 96 5.90 -0.09 5.44
CA ARG A 96 6.42 1.24 5.80
C ARG A 96 7.06 1.31 7.17
N LEU A 97 6.71 0.39 8.07
CA LEU A 97 7.20 0.36 9.44
C LEU A 97 8.19 -0.80 9.67
N GLY A 98 8.70 -1.41 8.59
CA GLY A 98 9.72 -2.48 8.65
C GLY A 98 9.23 -3.73 9.40
N GLY A 99 7.98 -4.12 9.17
CA GLY A 99 7.35 -5.25 9.82
C GLY A 99 6.77 -6.27 8.85
N LEU A 100 6.11 -7.28 9.42
CA LEU A 100 5.50 -8.39 8.68
C LEU A 100 3.98 -8.27 8.70
N ALA A 101 3.33 -8.72 7.63
CA ALA A 101 1.88 -8.83 7.59
C ALA A 101 1.45 -10.23 8.04
N VAL A 102 0.44 -10.30 8.89
CA VAL A 102 -0.19 -11.55 9.34
C VAL A 102 -1.66 -11.55 8.95
N CYS A 103 -2.02 -12.44 8.04
CA CYS A 103 -3.39 -12.56 7.56
C CYS A 103 -3.79 -14.04 7.47
N ARG A 104 -4.91 -14.40 8.11
CA ARG A 104 -5.44 -15.79 8.14
C ARG A 104 -4.41 -16.84 8.59
N GLY A 105 -3.49 -16.46 9.49
CA GLY A 105 -2.45 -17.34 10.01
C GLY A 105 -1.24 -17.52 9.08
N VAL A 106 -1.20 -16.80 7.97
CA VAL A 106 -0.02 -16.70 7.10
C VAL A 106 0.74 -15.45 7.47
N VAL A 107 2.05 -15.60 7.69
CA VAL A 107 2.99 -14.50 7.85
C VAL A 107 3.62 -14.25 6.47
N SER A 108 3.66 -12.99 6.05
CA SER A 108 4.27 -12.57 4.80
C SER A 108 5.06 -11.29 5.02
N ASP A 109 6.26 -11.23 4.47
CA ASP A 109 7.00 -9.99 4.33
C ASP A 109 6.49 -9.24 3.09
N PRO A 110 5.94 -8.02 3.24
CA PRO A 110 5.49 -7.22 2.10
C PRO A 110 6.63 -6.75 1.17
N ALA A 111 7.88 -6.72 1.64
CA ALA A 111 9.06 -6.32 0.87
C ALA A 111 9.57 -7.46 -0.05
N ASP A 112 9.53 -8.71 0.41
CA ASP A 112 10.06 -9.90 -0.31
C ASP A 112 9.10 -10.51 -1.35
N ASP A 113 8.04 -9.81 -1.76
CA ASP A 113 7.08 -10.39 -2.69
C ASP A 113 7.58 -10.31 -4.15
N GLU A 114 8.37 -11.31 -4.54
CA GLU A 114 8.98 -11.50 -5.87
C GLU A 114 7.96 -11.53 -7.03
N GLY A 115 6.65 -11.58 -6.75
CA GLY A 115 5.56 -11.54 -7.72
C GLY A 115 4.69 -10.27 -7.67
N ALA A 116 5.09 -9.28 -6.87
CA ALA A 116 4.30 -8.09 -6.59
C ALA A 116 3.98 -7.27 -7.84
N THR A 117 2.72 -6.89 -7.98
CA THR A 117 2.31 -5.77 -8.82
C THR A 117 3.05 -4.52 -8.37
N GLY A 118 3.61 -3.73 -9.29
CA GLY A 118 4.23 -2.45 -8.97
C GLY A 118 3.20 -1.36 -8.66
N PRO A 119 3.61 -0.08 -8.62
CA PRO A 119 2.69 1.03 -8.41
C PRO A 119 1.71 1.17 -9.59
N ALA A 120 0.64 1.92 -9.37
CA ALA A 120 -0.33 2.25 -10.39
C ALA A 120 -0.65 3.74 -10.39
N VAL A 121 -0.97 4.28 -11.57
CA VAL A 121 -1.51 5.64 -11.71
C VAL A 121 -2.99 5.54 -12.01
N ILE A 122 -3.82 6.04 -11.11
CA ILE A 122 -5.27 6.03 -11.26
C ILE A 122 -5.72 7.36 -11.87
N VAL A 123 -6.43 7.27 -12.99
CA VAL A 123 -6.90 8.43 -13.77
C VAL A 123 -8.41 8.37 -14.00
N PRO A 124 -9.09 9.53 -14.13
CA PRO A 124 -10.55 9.61 -14.23
C PRO A 124 -11.11 9.12 -15.58
N VAL A 125 -10.26 9.03 -16.59
CA VAL A 125 -10.63 8.59 -17.94
C VAL A 125 -9.44 7.84 -18.54
N ARG A 126 -9.73 6.86 -19.39
CA ARG A 126 -8.67 6.17 -20.13
C ARG A 126 -7.91 7.17 -21.00
N PRO A 127 -6.58 7.31 -20.82
CA PRO A 127 -5.77 8.19 -21.64
C PRO A 127 -5.60 7.59 -23.04
N THR A 128 -5.48 8.47 -24.02
CA THR A 128 -5.18 8.13 -25.41
C THR A 128 -3.68 7.88 -25.61
N ALA A 129 -3.31 7.20 -26.70
CA ALA A 129 -1.91 7.00 -27.04
C ALA A 129 -1.16 8.34 -27.25
N GLU A 130 -1.82 9.37 -27.77
CA GLU A 130 -1.24 10.70 -27.96
C GLU A 130 -0.92 11.39 -26.63
N GLU A 131 -1.78 11.25 -25.61
CA GLU A 131 -1.54 11.78 -24.27
C GLU A 131 -0.40 11.05 -23.54
N LEU A 132 -0.18 9.76 -23.87
CA LEU A 132 0.88 8.93 -23.28
C LEU A 132 2.23 9.05 -23.99
N ALA A 133 2.23 9.35 -25.29
CA ALA A 133 3.42 9.41 -26.14
C ALA A 133 4.59 10.26 -25.59
N PRO A 134 4.38 11.35 -24.83
CA PRO A 134 5.49 12.11 -24.24
C PRO A 134 6.30 11.34 -23.20
N LEU A 135 5.72 10.32 -22.56
CA LEU A 135 6.32 9.58 -21.44
C LEU A 135 6.47 8.08 -21.75
N LEU A 136 5.66 7.54 -22.65
CA LEU A 136 5.54 6.12 -22.92
C LEU A 136 5.53 5.83 -24.42
N GLU A 137 6.21 4.76 -24.82
CA GLU A 137 6.16 4.20 -26.16
C GLU A 137 5.01 3.19 -26.28
N GLU A 138 4.22 3.27 -27.35
CA GLU A 138 3.10 2.36 -27.59
C GLU A 138 3.58 0.96 -27.99
N GLY A 139 3.06 -0.05 -27.31
CA GLY A 139 3.25 -1.47 -27.62
C GLY A 139 1.96 -2.13 -28.12
N GLU A 140 1.79 -3.43 -27.83
CA GLU A 140 0.60 -4.19 -28.23
C GLU A 140 -0.49 -4.17 -27.14
N ASP A 141 -1.77 -4.17 -27.54
CA ASP A 141 -2.92 -4.42 -26.66
C ASP A 141 -2.97 -3.60 -25.35
N PHE A 142 -2.95 -2.26 -25.46
CA PHE A 142 -2.99 -1.31 -24.32
C PHE A 142 -1.78 -1.40 -23.37
N VAL A 143 -0.68 -1.98 -23.85
CA VAL A 143 0.60 -2.01 -23.16
C VAL A 143 1.54 -0.99 -23.77
N PHE A 144 2.26 -0.30 -22.90
CA PHE A 144 3.24 0.71 -23.22
C PHE A 144 4.55 0.45 -22.50
N THR A 145 5.62 1.10 -22.91
CA THR A 145 6.94 0.95 -22.31
C THR A 145 7.63 2.29 -22.09
N ALA A 146 8.43 2.38 -21.02
CA ALA A 146 9.41 3.44 -20.81
C ALA A 146 10.73 2.79 -20.40
N GLY A 147 11.63 2.59 -21.37
CA GLY A 147 12.84 1.80 -21.17
C GLY A 147 12.52 0.35 -20.80
N ASP A 148 12.93 -0.07 -19.62
CA ASP A 148 12.69 -1.40 -19.05
C ASP A 148 11.36 -1.52 -18.26
N ILE A 149 10.64 -0.40 -18.08
CA ILE A 149 9.36 -0.38 -17.39
C ILE A 149 8.22 -0.69 -18.37
N ARG A 150 7.38 -1.64 -17.99
CA ARG A 150 6.12 -1.94 -18.68
C ARG A 150 4.96 -1.24 -17.99
N ALA A 151 4.13 -0.54 -18.76
CA ALA A 151 2.91 0.11 -18.31
C ALA A 151 1.70 -0.55 -18.98
N ALA A 152 0.72 -1.02 -18.22
CA ALA A 152 -0.51 -1.62 -18.75
C ALA A 152 -1.73 -0.81 -18.35
N LEU A 153 -2.56 -0.44 -19.33
CA LEU A 153 -3.84 0.25 -19.06
C LEU A 153 -4.92 -0.79 -18.78
N VAL A 154 -5.47 -0.74 -17.57
CA VAL A 154 -6.54 -1.65 -17.14
C VAL A 154 -7.71 -0.87 -16.54
N PRO A 155 -8.96 -1.35 -16.69
CA PRO A 155 -10.08 -0.79 -15.94
C PRO A 155 -9.82 -0.93 -14.44
N GLN A 156 -9.86 0.18 -13.70
CA GLN A 156 -9.72 0.15 -12.25
C GLN A 156 -11.05 -0.32 -11.65
N LYS A 157 -11.01 -1.48 -10.98
CA LYS A 157 -12.16 -1.99 -10.23
C LYS A 157 -12.23 -1.28 -8.88
N GLY A 158 -13.44 -0.89 -8.48
CA GLY A 158 -13.68 -0.14 -7.24
C GLY A 158 -13.07 1.25 -7.24
N GLN A 159 -13.13 1.91 -6.09
CA GLN A 159 -12.62 3.26 -5.87
C GLN A 159 -11.82 3.27 -4.57
N PRO A 160 -10.48 3.06 -4.65
CA PRO A 160 -9.62 3.14 -3.48
C PRO A 160 -9.88 4.46 -2.70
N PRO A 161 -9.94 4.45 -1.36
CA PRO A 161 -10.27 5.67 -0.61
C PRO A 161 -9.33 6.85 -0.92
N ALA A 162 -8.05 6.56 -1.19
CA ALA A 162 -7.05 7.53 -1.66
C ALA A 162 -7.47 8.35 -2.89
N VAL A 163 -8.36 7.83 -3.73
CA VAL A 163 -8.78 8.49 -4.98
C VAL A 163 -10.17 9.13 -4.91
N GLN A 164 -10.95 8.87 -3.84
CA GLN A 164 -12.35 9.29 -3.74
C GLN A 164 -12.52 10.81 -3.65
N GLU A 165 -11.65 11.50 -2.90
CA GLU A 165 -11.73 12.96 -2.76
C GLU A 165 -11.23 13.71 -3.98
N LEU A 166 -10.29 13.11 -4.73
CA LEU A 166 -9.56 13.76 -5.82
C LEU A 166 -10.19 13.51 -7.19
N LEU A 167 -10.94 12.42 -7.37
CA LEU A 167 -11.66 12.10 -8.62
C LEU A 167 -13.17 11.86 -8.40
N PRO A 168 -13.91 12.77 -7.73
CA PRO A 168 -15.26 12.51 -7.23
C PRO A 168 -16.35 12.36 -8.32
N PHE A 169 -16.06 12.76 -9.56
CA PHE A 169 -17.01 12.74 -10.67
C PHE A 169 -16.70 11.66 -11.71
N ALA A 170 -15.66 10.85 -11.52
CA ALA A 170 -15.29 9.81 -12.46
C ALA A 170 -16.20 8.59 -12.33
N GLY A 171 -16.99 8.31 -13.37
CA GLY A 171 -17.89 7.15 -13.42
C GLY A 171 -17.18 5.81 -13.64
N GLU A 172 -16.04 5.83 -14.34
CA GLU A 172 -15.17 4.67 -14.57
C GLU A 172 -13.70 5.12 -14.48
N LEU A 173 -12.93 4.47 -13.62
CA LEU A 173 -11.51 4.78 -13.43
C LEU A 173 -10.65 3.86 -14.32
N THR A 174 -9.50 4.37 -14.76
CA THR A 174 -8.46 3.56 -15.40
C THR A 174 -7.21 3.56 -14.53
N ALA A 175 -6.57 2.41 -14.39
CA ALA A 175 -5.26 2.29 -13.77
C ALA A 175 -4.21 2.03 -14.84
N ILE A 176 -3.09 2.75 -14.74
CA ILE A 176 -1.86 2.46 -15.48
C ILE A 176 -0.98 1.68 -14.52
N GLU A 177 -0.99 0.35 -14.62
CA GLU A 177 -0.16 -0.53 -13.77
C GLU A 177 1.27 -0.57 -14.30
N LEU A 178 2.22 -0.19 -13.45
CA LEU A 178 3.64 -0.18 -13.78
C LEU A 178 4.33 -1.43 -13.26
N ARG A 179 5.23 -2.00 -14.06
CA ARG A 179 6.06 -3.16 -13.70
C ARG A 179 7.49 -2.95 -14.17
N GLY A 180 8.43 -3.23 -13.28
CA GLY A 180 9.87 -3.06 -13.51
C GLY A 180 10.64 -3.53 -12.27
N ALA A 181 11.96 -3.59 -12.38
CA ALA A 181 12.82 -4.09 -11.30
C ALA A 181 13.31 -2.99 -10.34
N GLU A 182 13.20 -1.72 -10.72
CA GLU A 182 13.78 -0.58 -9.98
C GLU A 182 12.68 0.28 -9.35
N PRO A 183 12.41 0.17 -8.02
CA PRO A 183 11.31 0.85 -7.36
C PRO A 183 11.34 2.38 -7.50
N VAL A 184 12.52 2.99 -7.38
CA VAL A 184 12.67 4.45 -7.51
C VAL A 184 12.32 4.92 -8.93
N LYS A 185 12.74 4.19 -9.97
CA LYS A 185 12.37 4.52 -11.35
C LYS A 185 10.87 4.37 -11.59
N LEU A 186 10.25 3.33 -11.01
CA LEU A 186 8.80 3.13 -11.07
C LEU A 186 8.06 4.29 -10.38
N GLY A 187 8.52 4.71 -9.20
CA GLY A 187 7.95 5.82 -8.45
C GLY A 187 8.06 7.14 -9.21
N ALA A 188 9.22 7.43 -9.78
CA ALA A 188 9.44 8.63 -10.59
C ALA A 188 8.50 8.68 -11.82
N LEU A 189 8.39 7.56 -12.55
CA LEU A 189 7.48 7.48 -13.70
C LEU A 189 6.01 7.59 -13.27
N ALA A 190 5.62 6.96 -12.17
CA ALA A 190 4.26 7.04 -11.64
C ALA A 190 3.87 8.47 -11.31
N LEU A 191 4.76 9.22 -10.65
CA LEU A 191 4.54 10.63 -10.31
C LEU A 191 4.45 11.51 -11.56
N GLN A 192 5.32 11.31 -12.55
CA GLN A 192 5.26 12.04 -13.83
C GLN A 192 3.96 11.80 -14.59
N LEU A 193 3.52 10.53 -14.66
CA LEU A 193 2.25 10.16 -15.29
C LEU A 193 1.06 10.73 -14.52
N ALA A 194 1.09 10.70 -13.18
CA ALA A 194 0.04 11.27 -12.36
C ALA A 194 -0.08 12.78 -12.58
N GLU A 195 1.03 13.51 -12.64
CA GLU A 195 1.05 14.93 -12.95
C GLU A 195 0.51 15.21 -14.37
N ALA A 196 1.03 14.52 -15.38
CA ALA A 196 0.66 14.74 -16.78
C ALA A 196 -0.83 14.45 -17.07
N LEU A 197 -1.39 13.44 -16.39
CA LEU A 197 -2.75 12.96 -16.65
C LEU A 197 -3.77 13.43 -15.61
N ASN A 198 -3.36 14.30 -14.67
CA ASN A 198 -4.16 14.68 -13.51
C ASN A 198 -4.71 13.46 -12.74
N GLY A 199 -3.86 12.45 -12.59
CA GLY A 199 -4.13 11.21 -11.87
C GLY A 199 -3.51 11.19 -10.48
N ILE A 200 -3.54 10.01 -9.86
CA ILE A 200 -2.98 9.76 -8.53
C ILE A 200 -2.09 8.54 -8.60
N ALA A 201 -0.82 8.71 -8.23
CA ALA A 201 0.10 7.61 -8.05
C ALA A 201 -0.19 6.91 -6.71
N VAL A 202 -0.37 5.59 -6.78
CA VAL A 202 -0.52 4.74 -5.60
C VAL A 202 0.43 3.55 -5.69
N ASP A 203 0.87 3.07 -4.55
CA ASP A 203 1.61 1.82 -4.48
C ASP A 203 0.69 0.61 -4.66
N ARG A 204 1.29 -0.57 -4.60
CA ARG A 204 0.59 -1.85 -4.72
C ARG A 204 -0.46 -2.12 -3.64
N TRP A 205 -0.37 -1.45 -2.50
CA TRP A 205 -1.32 -1.50 -1.39
C TRP A 205 -2.31 -0.32 -1.41
N ARG A 206 -2.32 0.47 -2.49
CA ARG A 206 -3.20 1.62 -2.70
C ARG A 206 -2.94 2.80 -1.77
N PHE A 207 -1.76 2.89 -1.17
CA PHE A 207 -1.31 4.09 -0.49
C PHE A 207 -0.80 5.08 -1.53
N ARG A 208 -1.16 6.34 -1.39
CA ARG A 208 -0.62 7.41 -2.23
C ARG A 208 0.91 7.46 -2.13
N VAL A 209 1.53 7.62 -3.29
CA VAL A 209 2.97 7.83 -3.45
C VAL A 209 3.17 9.34 -3.59
N ASP A 210 3.93 9.93 -2.68
CA ASP A 210 4.25 11.37 -2.68
C ASP A 210 5.71 11.61 -3.10
N ALA A 211 6.58 10.62 -2.95
CA ALA A 211 7.97 10.60 -3.41
C ALA A 211 8.32 9.26 -4.06
N ALA A 212 9.30 9.24 -4.97
CA ALA A 212 9.69 8.01 -5.67
C ALA A 212 10.21 6.93 -4.72
N GLU A 213 10.85 7.37 -3.64
CA GLU A 213 11.46 6.55 -2.59
C GLU A 213 10.42 5.88 -1.69
N ASP A 214 9.14 6.30 -1.73
CA ASP A 214 8.06 5.67 -0.94
C ASP A 214 7.82 4.19 -1.32
N LEU A 215 8.35 3.75 -2.46
CA LEU A 215 8.29 2.37 -2.95
C LEU A 215 9.46 1.50 -2.49
N VAL A 216 10.45 2.07 -1.79
CA VAL A 216 11.63 1.35 -1.29
C VAL A 216 11.36 0.91 0.15
N ALA A 217 11.69 -0.35 0.46
CA ALA A 217 11.55 -0.86 1.81
C ALA A 217 12.52 -0.11 2.76
N PRO A 218 12.15 0.10 4.05
CA PRO A 218 13.00 0.82 4.99
C PRO A 218 14.41 0.22 5.16
N GLU A 219 14.57 -1.10 5.05
CA GLU A 219 15.87 -1.78 5.16
C GLU A 219 16.77 -1.54 3.93
N ASP A 220 16.17 -1.42 2.75
CA ASP A 220 16.87 -1.10 1.50
C ASP A 220 17.26 0.39 1.40
N ALA A 221 16.45 1.26 2.01
CA ALA A 221 16.72 2.70 2.09
C ALA A 221 17.95 3.01 2.97
N ALA A 222 18.22 2.20 4.00
CA ALA A 222 19.41 2.35 4.84
C ALA A 222 20.69 1.92 4.10
N THR A 223 20.61 0.87 3.29
CA THR A 223 21.77 0.32 2.56
C THR A 223 22.22 1.25 1.42
N SER A 224 21.28 1.90 0.73
CA SER A 224 21.57 2.85 -0.36
C SER A 224 22.18 4.18 0.11
N ALA A 225 21.93 4.61 1.35
CA ALA A 225 22.52 5.82 1.93
C ALA A 225 23.99 5.63 2.36
N GLU A 226 24.42 4.39 2.64
CA GLU A 226 25.81 4.07 3.00
C GLU A 226 26.74 3.99 1.78
N ASP A 227 26.21 3.66 0.60
CA ASP A 227 26.99 3.59 -0.65
C ASP A 227 27.23 4.97 -1.31
N GLU A 228 26.54 6.02 -0.86
CA GLU A 228 26.71 7.41 -1.33
C GLU A 228 27.56 8.30 -0.39
N ALA A 229 28.07 7.76 0.73
CA ALA A 229 28.84 8.48 1.76
C ALA A 229 30.35 8.20 1.71
#